data_AF-A0A941WF22-F1
#
_entry.id   AF-A0A941WF22-F1
#
_cell.length_a   1.000
_cell.length_b   1.000
_cell.length_c   1.000
_cell.angle_alpha   90.00
_cell.angle_beta   90.00
_cell.angle_gamma   90.00
#
_symmetry.space_group_name_H-M   'P 1'
#
loop_
_entity.id
_entity.type
_entity.pdbx_description
1 polymer ?
#
loop_
_entity_poly.entity_id
_entity_poly.type
_entity_poly.pdbx_seq_one_letter_code
_entity_poly.pdbx_strand_id
1 'polypeptide(L)'
;LLSQVLLLSNPEKMFSDTRLFMFCGGSIFSQMNGNARDIMDQDAFNSLQRFYRHDFLEERSLPTSFKNDFLEQAFKAMIRPDVLQEYRESFFQKACNRIKAISLKKDIVMPTNGVIKALGKASDKILEEIDFPFQYSHQIPFPFRSKTDQTLVNQAFNNIFSQAAAFL
;
A
#
# COMPACT_ATOMS: atom_id res chain seq x y z
N LEU A 1 2.95 2.40 1.01
CA LEU A 1 4.29 2.31 0.37
C LEU A 1 5.43 2.49 1.37
N LEU A 2 5.63 3.66 1.99
CA LEU A 2 6.79 3.92 2.87
C LEU A 2 6.96 2.87 3.98
N SER A 3 5.93 2.58 4.77
CA SER A 3 6.02 1.59 5.85
C SER A 3 6.36 0.18 5.32
N GLN A 4 5.85 -0.20 4.16
CA GLN A 4 6.17 -1.49 3.54
C GLN A 4 7.65 -1.55 3.14
N VAL A 5 8.18 -0.46 2.57
CA VAL A 5 9.60 -0.36 2.17
C VAL A 5 10.51 -0.39 3.39
N LEU A 6 10.16 0.31 4.48
CA LEU A 6 10.91 0.25 5.74
C LEU A 6 10.93 -1.16 6.34
N LEU A 7 9.77 -1.82 6.42
CA LEU A 7 9.68 -3.19 6.95
C LEU A 7 10.39 -4.22 6.05
N LEU A 8 10.34 -4.05 4.73
CA LEU A 8 11.00 -4.92 3.75
C LEU A 8 12.52 -4.75 3.77
N SER A 9 13.00 -3.50 3.85
CA SER A 9 14.43 -3.18 3.93
C SER A 9 15.06 -3.63 5.26
N ASN A 10 14.33 -3.49 6.37
CA ASN A 10 14.70 -3.94 7.71
C ASN A 10 16.18 -3.70 8.09
N PRO A 11 16.70 -2.46 7.96
CA PRO A 11 18.08 -2.16 8.30
C PRO A 11 18.39 -2.60 9.72
N GLU A 12 19.49 -3.34 9.89
CA GLU A 12 19.96 -3.82 11.19
C GLU A 12 18.90 -4.59 11.99
N LYS A 13 17.89 -5.17 11.31
CA LYS A 13 16.77 -5.89 11.92
C LYS A 13 15.84 -5.03 12.79
N MET A 14 15.87 -3.70 12.66
CA MET A 14 15.10 -2.76 13.49
C MET A 14 13.56 -2.93 13.43
N PHE A 15 13.03 -3.50 12.35
CA PHE A 15 11.59 -3.66 12.11
C PHE A 15 11.12 -5.12 12.13
N SER A 16 11.91 -6.01 12.74
CA SER A 16 11.63 -7.46 12.74
C SER A 16 10.34 -7.82 13.47
N ASP A 17 10.06 -7.13 14.59
CA ASP A 17 8.88 -7.36 15.43
C ASP A 17 7.77 -6.30 15.24
N THR A 18 8.00 -5.34 14.34
CA THR A 18 7.03 -4.27 14.07
C THR A 18 5.77 -4.83 13.41
N ARG A 19 4.61 -4.46 13.95
CA ARG A 19 3.31 -4.72 13.33
C ARG A 19 2.91 -3.57 12.41
N LEU A 20 2.24 -3.90 11.31
CA LEU A 20 1.74 -2.94 10.33
C LEU A 20 0.28 -3.20 10.03
N PHE A 21 -0.58 -2.22 10.33
CA PHE A 21 -1.97 -2.21 9.88
C PHE A 21 -2.11 -1.16 8.75
N MET A 22 -2.68 -1.56 7.62
CA MET A 22 -2.90 -0.68 6.46
C MET A 22 -4.40 -0.57 6.19
N PHE A 23 -4.91 0.65 6.11
CA PHE A 23 -6.28 0.93 5.67
C PHE A 23 -6.25 1.83 4.43
N CYS A 24 -6.96 1.45 3.37
CA CYS A 24 -6.92 2.13 2.06
C CYS A 24 -5.48 2.33 1.56
N GLY A 25 -4.63 1.32 1.70
CA GLY A 25 -3.22 1.41 1.36
C GLY A 25 -2.62 0.04 1.02
N GLY A 26 -1.30 -0.01 0.88
CA GLY A 26 -0.60 -1.27 0.65
C GLY A 26 -0.42 -1.66 -0.81
N SER A 27 -0.97 -0.89 -1.76
CA SER A 27 -0.85 -1.17 -3.19
C SER A 27 0.60 -1.12 -3.68
N ILE A 28 0.90 -1.88 -4.73
CA ILE A 28 2.13 -1.74 -5.50
C ILE A 28 2.06 -0.47 -6.35
N PHE A 29 3.14 0.31 -6.40
CA PHE A 29 3.12 1.68 -6.94
C PHE A 29 2.52 1.77 -8.36
N SER A 30 2.96 0.89 -9.26
CA SER A 30 2.50 0.83 -10.66
C SER A 30 1.00 0.52 -10.84
N GLN A 31 0.28 0.20 -9.78
CA GLN A 31 -1.18 -0.03 -9.78
C GLN A 31 -1.95 1.06 -9.02
N MET A 32 -1.25 2.04 -8.44
CA MET A 32 -1.89 3.21 -7.84
C MET A 32 -2.40 4.13 -8.96
N ASN A 33 -3.54 4.78 -8.71
CA ASN A 33 -4.06 5.83 -9.55
C ASN A 33 -4.06 7.16 -8.78
N GLY A 34 -2.98 7.91 -8.93
CA GLY A 34 -2.85 9.23 -8.33
C GLY A 34 -3.68 10.31 -9.01
N ASN A 35 -4.22 10.06 -10.21
CA ASN A 35 -5.03 11.05 -10.91
C ASN A 35 -6.41 11.18 -10.27
N ALA A 36 -6.48 12.01 -9.24
CA ALA A 36 -7.69 12.43 -8.56
C ALA A 36 -7.58 13.92 -8.25
N ARG A 37 -8.72 14.62 -8.30
CA ARG A 37 -8.82 16.09 -8.15
C ARG A 37 -8.00 16.66 -6.98
N ASP A 38 -7.97 15.94 -5.86
CA ASP A 38 -7.34 16.39 -4.62
C ASP A 38 -5.98 15.71 -4.34
N ILE A 39 -5.42 14.97 -5.31
CA ILE A 39 -4.13 14.26 -5.19
C ILE A 39 -3.11 14.84 -6.16
N MET A 40 -3.31 14.66 -7.46
CA MET A 40 -2.46 15.20 -8.52
C MET A 40 -3.22 15.21 -9.84
N ASP A 41 -2.84 16.14 -10.72
CA ASP A 41 -3.34 16.16 -12.08
C ASP A 41 -2.75 15.01 -12.93
N GLN A 42 -3.33 14.84 -14.12
CA GLN A 42 -2.98 13.77 -15.04
C GLN A 42 -1.53 13.86 -15.55
N ASP A 43 -0.99 15.07 -15.75
CA ASP A 43 0.35 15.27 -16.31
C ASP A 43 1.42 14.98 -15.26
N ALA A 44 1.20 15.43 -14.02
CA ALA A 44 2.03 15.08 -12.87
C ALA A 44 2.01 13.58 -12.61
N PHE A 45 0.83 12.94 -12.63
CA PHE A 45 0.69 11.49 -12.48
C PHE A 45 1.44 10.72 -13.57
N ASN A 46 1.29 11.11 -14.83
CA ASN A 46 1.97 10.48 -15.96
C ASN A 46 3.50 10.60 -15.85
N SER A 47 3.98 11.80 -15.49
CA SER A 47 5.41 12.06 -15.30
C SER A 47 5.99 11.19 -14.19
N LEU A 48 5.29 11.10 -13.06
CA LEU A 48 5.71 10.28 -11.91
C LEU A 48 5.70 8.78 -12.24
N GLN A 49 4.64 8.32 -12.91
CA GLN A 49 4.53 6.93 -13.35
C GLN A 49 5.64 6.57 -14.34
N ARG A 50 5.93 7.44 -15.31
CA ARG A 50 7.02 7.22 -16.27
C ARG A 50 8.37 7.11 -15.56
N PHE A 51 8.69 8.09 -14.72
CA PHE A 51 9.96 8.12 -14.00
C PHE A 51 10.19 6.85 -13.18
N TYR A 52 9.25 6.47 -12.31
CA TYR A 52 9.48 5.31 -11.45
C TYR A 52 9.38 3.97 -12.18
N ARG A 53 8.53 3.85 -13.21
CA ARG A 53 8.34 2.57 -13.92
C ARG A 53 9.42 2.28 -14.95
N HIS A 54 10.15 3.29 -15.41
CA HIS A 54 11.16 3.19 -16.45
C HIS A 54 12.48 3.79 -15.98
N ASP A 55 12.62 5.11 -16.04
CA ASP A 55 13.88 5.83 -15.81
C ASP A 55 14.59 5.41 -14.51
N PHE A 56 13.86 5.34 -13.39
CA PHE A 56 14.41 4.95 -12.09
C PHE A 56 14.85 3.48 -12.02
N LEU A 57 14.12 2.58 -12.70
CA LEU A 57 14.43 1.14 -12.69
C LEU A 57 15.55 0.79 -13.68
N GLU A 58 15.66 1.54 -14.78
CA GLU A 58 16.51 1.22 -15.92
C GLU A 58 17.80 2.06 -15.97
N GLU A 59 17.79 3.32 -15.53
CA GLU A 59 18.87 4.29 -15.84
C GLU A 59 19.79 4.66 -14.67
N ARG A 60 19.72 3.99 -13.52
CA ARG A 60 20.61 4.30 -12.38
C ARG A 60 21.35 3.08 -11.82
N SER A 61 22.66 3.08 -12.01
CA SER A 61 23.58 2.64 -10.96
C SER A 61 23.82 3.83 -10.04
N LEU A 62 23.41 3.76 -8.76
CA LEU A 62 23.83 4.76 -7.78
C LEU A 62 25.35 4.91 -7.78
N PRO A 63 25.88 6.08 -7.38
CA PRO A 63 27.29 6.23 -7.10
C PRO A 63 27.76 5.09 -6.17
N THR A 64 28.87 4.44 -6.50
CA THR A 64 29.47 3.30 -5.77
C THR A 64 29.79 3.59 -4.29
N SER A 65 29.63 4.84 -3.84
CA SER A 65 29.70 5.25 -2.44
C SER A 65 28.50 4.78 -1.58
N PHE A 66 27.35 4.43 -2.18
CA PHE A 66 26.20 3.86 -1.47
C PHE A 66 26.30 2.32 -1.44
N LYS A 67 27.19 1.80 -0.59
CA LYS A 67 27.55 0.37 -0.56
C LYS A 67 26.46 -0.59 -0.01
N ASN A 68 25.40 -0.08 0.63
CA ASN A 68 24.35 -0.89 1.27
C ASN A 68 22.97 -0.37 0.92
N ASP A 69 22.47 -0.75 -0.24
CA ASP A 69 21.24 -0.17 -0.79
C ASP A 69 20.01 -1.07 -0.60
N PHE A 70 19.85 -1.59 0.61
CA PHE A 70 18.68 -2.37 1.02
C PHE A 70 17.38 -1.57 0.88
N LEU A 71 17.46 -0.23 0.99
CA LEU A 71 16.31 0.66 0.90
C LEU A 71 15.87 0.82 -0.55
N GLU A 72 16.79 1.06 -1.50
CA GLU A 72 16.44 1.10 -2.91
C GLU A 72 15.95 -0.27 -3.38
N GLN A 73 16.59 -1.38 -2.99
CA GLN A 73 16.10 -2.71 -3.36
C GLN A 73 14.65 -2.92 -2.87
N ALA A 74 14.36 -2.59 -1.62
CA ALA A 74 13.00 -2.64 -1.07
C ALA A 74 12.04 -1.70 -1.82
N PHE A 75 12.48 -0.50 -2.16
CA PHE A 75 11.67 0.45 -2.91
C PHE A 75 11.39 -0.03 -4.34
N LYS A 76 12.41 -0.46 -5.09
CA LYS A 76 12.32 -1.07 -6.43
C LYS A 76 11.37 -2.25 -6.44
N ALA A 77 11.47 -3.12 -5.43
CA ALA A 77 10.57 -4.27 -5.27
C ALA A 77 9.11 -3.84 -5.15
N MET A 78 8.81 -2.67 -4.59
CA MET A 78 7.44 -2.16 -4.43
C MET A 78 6.96 -1.29 -5.60
N ILE A 79 7.76 -1.12 -6.67
CA ILE A 79 7.37 -0.32 -7.84
C ILE A 79 6.47 -1.13 -8.79
N ARG A 80 6.95 -2.29 -9.26
CA ARG A 80 6.29 -3.10 -10.29
C ARG A 80 6.23 -4.58 -9.88
N PRO A 81 5.16 -5.33 -10.21
CA PRO A 81 5.00 -6.70 -9.72
C PRO A 81 6.17 -7.63 -10.07
N ASP A 82 6.73 -7.48 -11.27
CA ASP A 82 7.84 -8.28 -11.81
C ASP A 82 9.22 -7.92 -11.24
N VAL A 83 9.38 -6.75 -10.62
CA VAL A 83 10.67 -6.31 -10.08
C VAL A 83 10.87 -6.91 -8.69
N LEU A 84 11.94 -7.70 -8.52
CA LEU A 84 12.32 -8.34 -7.25
C LEU A 84 11.15 -9.07 -6.57
N GLN A 85 10.30 -9.72 -7.38
CA GLN A 85 9.04 -10.32 -6.93
C GLN A 85 9.23 -11.34 -5.80
N GLU A 86 10.15 -12.30 -5.97
CA GLU A 86 10.40 -13.34 -4.97
C GLU A 86 10.88 -12.74 -3.64
N TYR A 87 11.74 -11.72 -3.70
CA TYR A 87 12.19 -10.98 -2.53
C TYR A 87 11.03 -10.30 -1.80
N ARG A 88 10.15 -9.59 -2.52
CA ARG A 88 8.95 -8.93 -1.96
C ARG A 88 7.96 -9.94 -1.37
N GLU A 89 7.57 -10.95 -2.14
CA GLU A 89 6.52 -11.89 -1.74
C GLU A 89 6.98 -12.81 -0.61
N SER A 90 8.24 -13.26 -0.62
CA SER A 90 8.79 -14.07 0.48
C SER A 90 8.81 -13.29 1.80
N PHE A 91 9.05 -11.98 1.76
CA PHE A 91 8.93 -11.11 2.92
C PHE A 91 7.49 -11.08 3.44
N PHE A 92 6.50 -10.76 2.60
CA PHE A 92 5.09 -10.68 3.04
C PHE A 92 4.58 -12.04 3.55
N GLN A 93 5.01 -13.14 2.93
CA GLN A 93 4.67 -14.48 3.40
C GLN A 93 5.20 -14.75 4.82
N LYS A 94 6.44 -14.36 5.11
CA LYS A 94 7.05 -14.51 6.46
C LYS A 94 6.43 -13.55 7.48
N ALA A 95 6.06 -12.35 7.04
CA ALA A 95 5.51 -11.29 7.89
C ALA A 95 3.97 -11.32 8.01
N CYS A 96 3.28 -12.29 7.41
CA CYS A 96 1.82 -12.29 7.30
C CYS A 96 1.07 -12.23 8.63
N ASN A 97 1.66 -12.72 9.73
CA ASN A 97 1.06 -12.65 11.06
C ASN A 97 1.18 -11.28 11.74
N ARG A 98 2.06 -10.40 11.22
CA ARG A 98 2.32 -9.06 11.76
C ARG A 98 1.98 -7.95 10.78
N ILE A 99 1.37 -8.28 9.63
CA ILE A 99 0.86 -7.31 8.67
C ILE A 99 -0.61 -7.61 8.43
N LYS A 100 -1.47 -6.58 8.55
CA LYS A 100 -2.87 -6.64 8.18
C LYS A 100 -3.22 -5.48 7.25
N ALA A 101 -4.09 -5.73 6.27
CA ALA A 101 -4.52 -4.74 5.30
C ALA A 101 -6.05 -4.81 5.11
N ILE A 102 -6.67 -3.64 5.01
CA ILE A 102 -8.06 -3.49 4.60
C ILE A 102 -8.09 -2.60 3.36
N SER A 103 -8.59 -3.12 2.25
CA SER A 103 -8.89 -2.35 1.04
C SER A 103 -10.39 -2.08 0.92
N LEU A 104 -10.74 -1.04 0.16
CA LEU A 104 -12.13 -0.75 -0.15
C LEU A 104 -12.43 -1.11 -1.61
N LYS A 105 -13.54 -1.82 -1.83
CA LYS A 105 -13.92 -2.35 -3.14
C LYS A 105 -14.06 -1.28 -4.23
N LYS A 106 -14.54 -0.09 -3.87
CA LYS A 106 -14.72 1.05 -4.80
C LYS A 106 -13.54 2.04 -4.79
N ASP A 107 -12.41 1.69 -4.16
CA ASP A 107 -11.22 2.54 -4.16
C ASP A 107 -10.55 2.51 -5.54
N ILE A 108 -10.64 3.62 -6.27
CA ILE A 108 -9.99 3.78 -7.56
C ILE A 108 -8.53 4.22 -7.46
N VAL A 109 -8.10 4.79 -6.32
CA VAL A 109 -6.75 5.33 -6.09
C VAL A 109 -5.81 4.23 -5.63
N MET A 110 -6.25 3.40 -4.68
CA MET A 110 -5.57 2.23 -4.15
C MET A 110 -6.41 0.96 -4.41
N PRO A 111 -6.55 0.52 -5.66
CA PRO A 111 -7.40 -0.62 -5.99
C PRO A 111 -6.91 -1.91 -5.31
N THR A 112 -7.83 -2.73 -4.83
CA THR A 112 -7.55 -4.03 -4.17
C THR A 112 -6.59 -4.90 -4.98
N ASN A 113 -6.74 -4.95 -6.30
CA ASN A 113 -5.85 -5.71 -7.18
C ASN A 113 -4.37 -5.25 -7.09
N GLY A 114 -4.13 -3.96 -6.88
CA GLY A 114 -2.79 -3.43 -6.65
C GLY A 114 -2.20 -3.89 -5.32
N VAL A 115 -3.02 -4.05 -4.29
CA VAL A 115 -2.63 -4.62 -2.99
C VAL A 115 -2.34 -6.11 -3.13
N ILE A 116 -3.18 -6.87 -3.83
CA ILE A 116 -2.95 -8.29 -4.13
C ILE A 116 -1.60 -8.47 -4.86
N LYS A 117 -1.34 -7.66 -5.89
CA LYS A 117 -0.05 -7.69 -6.63
C LYS A 117 1.16 -7.33 -5.77
N ALA A 118 1.00 -6.50 -4.75
CA ALA A 118 2.07 -6.22 -3.80
C ALA A 118 2.36 -7.42 -2.89
N LEU A 119 1.30 -8.01 -2.32
CA LEU A 119 1.40 -9.05 -1.30
C LEU A 119 1.67 -10.45 -1.88
N GLY A 120 1.33 -10.68 -3.15
CA GLY A 120 1.36 -12.01 -3.75
C GLY A 120 0.43 -12.97 -3.00
N LYS A 121 0.83 -14.22 -2.84
CA LYS A 121 0.04 -15.25 -2.11
C LYS A 121 -0.27 -14.89 -0.64
N ALA A 122 0.49 -13.98 -0.05
CA ALA A 122 0.23 -13.54 1.32
C ALA A 122 -1.07 -12.73 1.45
N SER A 123 -1.65 -12.27 0.32
CA SER A 123 -2.94 -11.56 0.32
C SER A 123 -4.04 -12.35 1.01
N ASP A 124 -4.08 -13.67 0.85
CA ASP A 124 -5.14 -14.53 1.39
C ASP A 124 -5.20 -14.50 2.93
N LYS A 125 -4.10 -14.12 3.58
CA LYS A 125 -4.00 -13.99 5.04
C LYS A 125 -4.00 -12.54 5.52
N ILE A 126 -3.40 -11.64 4.74
CA ILE A 126 -3.15 -10.25 5.14
C ILE A 126 -4.35 -9.35 4.80
N LEU A 127 -5.00 -9.58 3.67
CA LEU A 127 -5.92 -8.63 3.04
C LEU A 127 -7.39 -9.00 3.26
N GLU A 128 -8.15 -8.03 3.73
CA GLU A 128 -9.60 -8.04 3.76
C GLU A 128 -10.12 -6.94 2.81
N GLU A 129 -11.03 -7.28 1.89
CA GLU A 129 -11.73 -6.29 1.06
C GLU A 129 -13.10 -6.00 1.67
N ILE A 130 -13.39 -4.72 1.87
CA ILE A 130 -14.68 -4.25 2.40
C ILE A 130 -15.40 -3.41 1.35
N ASP A 131 -16.72 -3.59 1.25
CA ASP A 131 -17.60 -2.67 0.55
C ASP A 131 -18.61 -2.08 1.53
N PHE A 132 -18.49 -0.79 1.83
CA PHE A 132 -19.44 -0.13 2.72
C PHE A 132 -20.82 0.04 2.05
N PRO A 133 -21.92 -0.01 2.82
CA PRO A 133 -23.29 0.16 2.32
C PRO A 133 -23.63 1.64 2.06
N PHE A 134 -22.64 2.46 1.72
CA PHE A 134 -22.80 3.88 1.45
C PHE A 134 -21.79 4.36 0.39
N GLN A 135 -21.96 5.60 -0.06
CA GLN A 135 -21.00 6.22 -0.98
C GLN A 135 -19.72 6.60 -0.21
N TYR A 136 -18.59 6.16 -0.72
CA TYR A 136 -17.27 6.46 -0.16
C TYR A 136 -16.26 6.63 -1.30
N SER A 137 -15.14 7.26 -1.00
CA SER A 137 -13.97 7.30 -1.86
C SER A 137 -12.70 7.04 -1.04
N HIS A 138 -11.57 6.91 -1.71
CA HIS A 138 -10.26 6.82 -1.05
C HIS A 138 -10.01 7.99 -0.09
N GLN A 139 -10.32 9.21 -0.53
CA GLN A 139 -10.09 10.45 0.21
C GLN A 139 -11.09 10.63 1.35
N ILE A 140 -12.31 10.11 1.16
CA ILE A 140 -13.41 10.23 2.12
C ILE A 140 -14.02 8.84 2.35
N PRO A 141 -13.30 7.95 3.07
CA PRO A 141 -13.80 6.61 3.37
C PRO A 141 -14.97 6.65 4.37
N PHE A 142 -15.04 7.69 5.21
CA PHE A 142 -16.07 7.90 6.22
C PHE A 142 -16.68 9.31 6.08
N PRO A 143 -17.77 9.49 5.31
CA PRO A 143 -18.30 10.81 4.97
C PRO A 143 -19.16 11.46 6.09
N PHE A 144 -18.68 12.57 6.66
CA PHE A 144 -19.28 13.26 7.82
C PHE A 144 -20.45 14.22 7.49
N ARG A 145 -20.62 14.66 6.24
CA ARG A 145 -21.66 15.64 5.82
C ARG A 145 -22.47 15.22 4.61
N SER A 146 -22.56 13.91 4.39
CA SER A 146 -23.33 13.37 3.26
C SER A 146 -24.77 13.09 3.68
N LYS A 147 -25.67 12.88 2.71
CA LYS A 147 -27.03 12.35 2.95
C LYS A 147 -27.04 10.89 3.47
N THR A 148 -25.87 10.36 3.82
CA THR A 148 -25.66 8.99 4.29
C THR A 148 -26.00 8.89 5.77
N ASP A 149 -26.56 7.75 6.16
CA ASP A 149 -26.78 7.38 7.55
C ASP A 149 -25.47 7.40 8.34
N GLN A 150 -25.37 8.35 9.27
CA GLN A 150 -24.19 8.56 10.11
C GLN A 150 -23.98 7.41 11.10
N THR A 151 -25.02 6.65 11.43
CA THR A 151 -24.89 5.45 12.26
C THR A 151 -24.06 4.40 11.54
N LEU A 152 -24.35 4.15 10.27
CA LEU A 152 -23.59 3.19 9.44
C LEU A 152 -22.14 3.64 9.24
N VAL A 153 -21.92 4.95 9.02
CA VAL A 153 -20.57 5.51 8.87
C VAL A 153 -19.75 5.33 10.16
N ASN A 154 -20.33 5.65 11.31
CA ASN A 154 -19.66 5.50 12.60
C ASN A 154 -19.41 4.03 12.96
N GLN A 155 -20.34 3.13 12.64
CA GLN A 155 -20.14 1.69 12.81
C GLN A 155 -18.98 1.18 11.95
N ALA A 156 -18.92 1.58 10.68
CA ALA A 156 -17.83 1.23 9.77
C ALA A 156 -16.47 1.74 10.29
N PHE A 157 -16.41 3.00 10.73
CA PHE A 157 -15.22 3.60 11.33
C PHE A 157 -14.77 2.82 12.57
N ASN A 158 -15.69 2.62 13.51
CA ASN A 158 -15.39 1.93 14.77
C ASN A 158 -14.95 0.48 14.51
N ASN A 159 -15.57 -0.23 13.57
CA ASN A 159 -15.16 -1.58 13.20
C ASN A 159 -13.70 -1.61 12.73
N ILE A 160 -13.33 -0.76 11.77
CA ILE A 160 -11.97 -0.75 11.21
C ILE A 160 -10.93 -0.38 12.25
N PHE A 161 -11.15 0.70 13.01
CA PHE A 161 -10.15 1.17 13.97
C PHE A 161 -10.11 0.32 15.25
N SER A 162 -11.18 -0.37 15.62
CA SER A 162 -11.13 -1.39 16.68
C SER A 162 -10.28 -2.58 16.25
N GLN A 163 -10.39 -3.02 14.99
CA GLN A 163 -9.49 -4.06 14.45
C GLN A 163 -8.04 -3.60 14.42
N ALA A 164 -7.77 -2.34 14.04
CA ALA A 164 -6.43 -1.78 14.07
C ALA A 164 -5.86 -1.77 15.49
N ALA A 165 -6.63 -1.29 16.47
CA ALA A 165 -6.23 -1.23 17.87
C ALA A 165 -6.01 -2.61 18.50
N ALA A 166 -6.79 -3.61 18.12
CA ALA A 166 -6.60 -4.99 18.59
C ALA A 166 -5.40 -5.68 17.94
N PHE A 167 -5.03 -5.27 16.72
CA PHE A 167 -3.95 -5.89 15.97
C PHE A 167 -2.56 -5.33 16.33
N LEU A 168 -2.44 -4.02 16.52
CA LEU A 168 -1.18 -3.34 16.83
C LEU A 168 -0.72 -3.62 18.26
#